data_AF-J9E705-F1
#
_entry.id   AF-J9E705-F1
#
_cell.length_a   1.000
_cell.length_b   1.000
_cell.length_c   1.000
_cell.angle_alpha   90.00
_cell.angle_beta   90.00
_cell.angle_gamma   90.00
#
_symmetry.space_group_name_H-M   'P 1'
#
loop_
_entity.id
_entity.type
_entity.pdbx_description
1 polymer ?
#
loop_
_entity_poly.entity_id
_entity_poly.type
_entity_poly.pdbx_seq_one_letter_code
_entity_poly.pdbx_strand_id
1 'polypeptide(L)'
;MRPLLIGCVEKQNGEVLRLLCTFFEKISLWPGVYPYDEVISDASEAFWNTLKEDLLSLPGSRVSEAVRNELIAECSTFYIRLQWSAITKLAYPPKNVFQLFNKEQMEKFERF
;
A
#
# COMPACT_ATOMS: atom_id res chain seq x y z
N MET A 1 6.18 -11.94 -15.06
CA MET A 1 4.75 -11.65 -14.77
C MET A 1 4.47 -10.29 -15.39
N ARG A 2 3.32 -10.09 -16.06
CA ARG A 2 3.03 -8.78 -16.70
C ARG A 2 2.63 -7.78 -15.60
N PRO A 3 3.13 -6.53 -15.62
CA PRO A 3 2.70 -5.46 -14.71
C PRO A 3 1.17 -5.44 -14.56
N LEU A 4 0.68 -5.49 -13.31
CA LEU A 4 -0.74 -5.54 -12.97
C LEU A 4 -1.48 -4.34 -13.58
N LEU A 5 -0.86 -3.16 -13.49
CA LEU A 5 -1.39 -1.89 -13.99
C LEU A 5 -1.50 -1.89 -15.52
N ILE A 6 -0.45 -2.34 -16.23
CA ILE A 6 -0.45 -2.42 -17.70
C ILE A 6 -1.50 -3.43 -18.18
N GLY A 7 -1.65 -4.56 -17.48
CA GLY A 7 -2.68 -5.55 -17.77
C GLY A 7 -4.10 -5.01 -17.61
N CYS A 8 -4.37 -4.28 -16.52
CA CYS A 8 -5.69 -3.69 -16.27
C CYS A 8 -6.02 -2.59 -17.29
N VAL A 9 -5.06 -1.74 -17.64
CA VAL A 9 -5.27 -0.62 -18.58
C VAL A 9 -5.48 -1.12 -20.02
N GLU A 10 -4.64 -2.04 -20.50
CA GLU A 10 -4.79 -2.59 -21.86
C GLU A 10 -6.11 -3.36 -22.06
N LYS A 11 -6.66 -3.93 -20.98
CA LYS A 11 -7.93 -4.64 -20.97
C LYS A 11 -9.13 -3.74 -20.64
N GLN A 12 -8.91 -2.42 -20.51
CA GLN A 12 -9.94 -1.43 -20.12
C GLN A 12 -10.64 -1.79 -18.80
N ASN A 13 -9.92 -2.46 -17.89
CA ASN A 13 -10.45 -2.95 -16.63
C ASN A 13 -9.95 -2.09 -15.45
N GLY A 14 -10.20 -0.79 -15.53
CA GLY A 14 -9.85 0.16 -14.47
C GLY A 14 -10.60 -0.11 -13.15
N GLU A 15 -11.78 -0.71 -13.22
CA GLU A 15 -12.58 -1.08 -12.04
C GLU A 15 -11.86 -2.10 -11.16
N VAL A 16 -11.25 -3.14 -11.74
CA VAL A 16 -10.48 -4.13 -10.96
C VAL A 16 -9.28 -3.48 -10.27
N LEU A 17 -8.58 -2.56 -10.94
CA LEU A 17 -7.47 -1.83 -10.31
C LEU A 17 -7.97 -1.04 -9.09
N ARG A 18 -9.10 -0.33 -9.21
CA ARG A 18 -9.72 0.39 -8.09
C ARG A 18 -10.12 -0.52 -6.95
N LEU A 19 -10.73 -1.67 -7.26
CA LEU A 19 -11.14 -2.65 -6.25
C LEU A 19 -9.93 -3.21 -5.50
N LEU A 20 -8.84 -3.53 -6.21
CA LEU A 20 -7.59 -3.99 -5.60
C LEU A 20 -6.98 -2.90 -4.72
N CYS A 21 -6.82 -1.67 -5.23
CA CYS A 21 -6.29 -0.55 -4.45
C CYS A 21 -7.14 -0.29 -3.20
N THR A 22 -8.47 -0.30 -3.33
CA THR A 22 -9.40 -0.11 -2.20
C THR A 22 -9.31 -1.25 -1.17
N PHE A 23 -9.18 -2.49 -1.63
CA PHE A 23 -9.05 -3.64 -0.75
C PHE A 23 -7.73 -3.60 0.03
N PHE A 24 -6.61 -3.40 -0.65
CA PHE A 24 -5.30 -3.32 0.01
C PHE A 24 -5.17 -2.09 0.89
N GLU A 25 -5.83 -0.98 0.54
CA GLU A 25 -5.87 0.20 1.39
C GLU A 25 -6.55 -0.12 2.73
N LYS A 26 -7.68 -0.82 2.72
CA LYS A 26 -8.34 -1.24 3.97
C LYS A 26 -7.44 -2.10 4.86
N ILE A 27 -6.59 -2.93 4.26
CA ILE A 27 -5.60 -3.73 4.99
C ILE A 27 -4.52 -2.82 5.59
N SER A 28 -3.94 -1.91 4.79
CA SER A 28 -2.90 -0.99 5.27
C SER A 28 -3.37 -0.01 6.35
N LEU A 29 -4.66 0.34 6.32
CA LEU A 29 -5.32 1.26 7.26
C LEU A 29 -5.98 0.52 8.43
N TRP A 30 -5.62 -0.75 8.67
CA TRP A 30 -6.24 -1.52 9.74
C TRP A 30 -6.12 -0.80 11.09
N PRO A 31 -7.20 -0.67 11.87
CA PRO A 31 -7.14 0.05 13.14
C PRO A 31 -6.31 -0.72 14.17
N GLY A 32 -5.57 0.03 15.00
CA GLY A 32 -4.78 -0.53 16.12
C GLY A 32 -3.27 -0.36 15.96
N VAL A 33 -2.56 -0.62 17.04
CA VAL A 33 -1.09 -0.59 17.11
C VAL A 33 -0.52 -1.87 16.51
N TYR A 34 0.26 -1.74 15.45
CA TYR A 34 1.00 -2.87 14.87
C TYR A 34 2.27 -3.16 15.71
N PRO A 35 2.70 -4.43 15.91
CA PRO A 35 1.98 -5.68 15.66
C PRO A 35 1.25 -6.20 16.92
N TYR A 36 0.71 -5.31 17.76
CA TYR A 36 0.13 -5.65 19.06
C TYR A 36 -1.38 -5.91 18.97
N ASP A 37 -2.15 -4.92 18.51
CA ASP A 37 -3.60 -5.04 18.31
C ASP A 37 -3.95 -5.77 17.00
N GLU A 38 -3.07 -5.68 16.00
CA GLU A 38 -3.25 -6.25 14.68
C GLU A 38 -1.90 -6.63 14.05
N VAL A 39 -1.91 -7.49 13.02
CA VAL A 39 -0.69 -8.06 12.43
C VAL A 39 -0.70 -8.10 10.90
N ILE A 40 -1.61 -7.34 10.28
CA ILE A 40 -1.96 -7.49 8.85
C ILE A 40 -1.68 -6.23 8.03
N SER A 41 -1.42 -5.06 8.64
CA SER A 41 -1.15 -3.84 7.87
C SER A 41 0.07 -3.96 6.95
N ASP A 42 1.03 -4.82 7.27
CA ASP A 42 2.21 -5.18 6.47
C ASP A 42 1.89 -6.04 5.24
N ALA A 43 0.81 -6.83 5.26
CA ALA A 43 0.50 -7.81 4.23
C ALA A 43 0.28 -7.22 2.82
N SER A 44 0.04 -5.91 2.74
CA SER A 44 -0.20 -5.16 1.51
C SER A 44 1.07 -4.60 0.85
N GLU A 45 2.24 -4.71 1.51
CA GLU A 45 3.49 -4.06 1.08
C GLU A 45 3.90 -4.46 -0.35
N ALA A 46 3.91 -5.77 -0.64
CA ALA A 46 4.31 -6.29 -1.95
C ALA A 46 3.43 -5.74 -3.09
N PHE A 47 2.13 -5.58 -2.85
CA PHE A 47 1.19 -5.00 -3.81
C PHE A 47 1.54 -3.53 -4.07
N TRP A 48 1.73 -2.73 -3.02
CA TRP A 48 2.03 -1.30 -3.17
C TRP A 48 3.38 -1.04 -3.81
N ASN A 49 4.39 -1.87 -3.52
CA ASN A 49 5.69 -1.79 -4.17
C ASN A 49 5.58 -2.13 -5.67
N THR A 50 4.85 -3.20 -6.01
CA THR A 50 4.59 -3.57 -7.42
C THR A 50 3.82 -2.48 -8.17
N LEU A 51 2.76 -1.92 -7.57
CA LEU A 51 1.99 -0.84 -8.18
C LEU A 51 2.85 0.41 -8.43
N LYS A 52 3.78 0.71 -7.51
CA LYS A 52 4.70 1.84 -7.63
C LYS A 52 5.66 1.64 -8.80
N GLU A 53 6.24 0.44 -8.92
CA GLU A 53 7.10 0.06 -10.04
C GLU A 53 6.34 0.15 -11.38
N ASP A 54 5.11 -0.34 -11.41
CA ASP A 54 4.25 -0.27 -12.58
C ASP A 54 3.99 1.19 -13.00
N LEU A 55 3.66 2.08 -12.06
CA LEU A 55 3.47 3.52 -12.32
C LEU A 55 4.74 4.17 -12.87
N LEU A 56 5.91 3.84 -12.32
CA LEU A 56 7.20 4.35 -12.79
C LEU A 56 7.54 3.87 -14.21
N SER A 57 7.01 2.71 -14.62
CA SER A 57 7.20 2.15 -15.96
C SER A 57 6.26 2.73 -17.04
N LEU A 58 5.19 3.44 -16.65
CA LEU A 58 4.18 3.97 -17.58
C LEU A 58 4.73 4.89 -18.68
N PRO A 59 5.75 5.75 -18.45
CA PRO A 59 6.31 6.60 -19.51
C PRO A 59 6.88 5.84 -20.71
N GLY A 60 7.29 4.58 -20.52
CA GLY A 60 7.80 3.70 -21.59
C GLY A 60 6.75 2.78 -22.23
N SER A 61 5.47 2.92 -21.84
CA SER A 61 4.38 2.04 -22.28
C SER A 61 3.62 2.59 -23.49
N ARG A 62 2.72 1.76 -24.04
CA ARG A 62 1.80 2.16 -25.13
C ARG A 62 0.58 2.98 -24.62
N VAL A 63 0.51 3.28 -23.32
CA VAL A 63 -0.60 4.00 -22.72
C VAL A 63 -0.52 5.49 -23.07
N SER A 64 -1.65 6.04 -23.53
CA SER A 64 -1.76 7.47 -23.85
C SER A 64 -1.41 8.35 -22.65
N GLU A 65 -0.90 9.56 -22.91
CA GLU A 65 -0.52 10.50 -21.85
C GLU A 65 -1.72 10.89 -20.96
N ALA A 66 -2.91 11.08 -21.55
CA ALA A 66 -4.12 11.40 -20.80
C ALA A 66 -4.47 10.29 -19.78
N VAL A 67 -4.55 9.03 -20.25
CA VAL A 67 -4.84 7.88 -19.39
C VAL A 67 -3.76 7.70 -18.32
N ARG A 68 -2.49 7.93 -18.67
CA ARG A 68 -1.38 7.88 -17.72
C ARG A 68 -1.55 8.90 -16.59
N ASN A 69 -1.86 10.15 -16.93
CA ASN A 69 -2.04 11.21 -15.95
C ASN A 69 -3.23 10.94 -15.02
N GLU A 70 -4.32 10.40 -15.57
CA GLU A 70 -5.48 9.95 -14.77
C GLU A 70 -5.11 8.86 -13.78
N LEU A 71 -4.39 7.82 -14.23
CA LEU A 71 -3.95 6.72 -13.38
C LEU A 71 -3.00 7.18 -12.28
N ILE A 72 -2.06 8.06 -12.61
CA ILE A 72 -1.14 8.64 -11.62
C ILE A 72 -1.94 9.41 -10.58
N ALA A 73 -2.83 10.31 -11.01
CA ALA A 73 -3.65 11.11 -10.10
C ALA A 73 -4.50 10.21 -9.17
N GLU A 74 -5.14 9.18 -9.73
CA GLU A 74 -5.96 8.23 -8.98
C GLU A 74 -5.11 7.45 -7.96
N CYS A 75 -4.02 6.82 -8.40
CA CYS A 75 -3.14 6.04 -7.52
C CYS A 75 -2.47 6.91 -6.45
N SER A 76 -2.10 8.16 -6.77
CA SER A 76 -1.54 9.10 -5.81
C SER A 76 -2.47 9.33 -4.61
N THR A 77 -3.80 9.32 -4.80
CA THR A 77 -4.73 9.47 -3.67
C THR A 77 -4.63 8.30 -2.67
N PHE A 78 -4.42 7.07 -3.15
CA PHE A 78 -4.19 5.91 -2.31
C PHE A 78 -2.85 6.03 -1.58
N TYR A 79 -1.77 6.35 -2.30
CA TYR A 79 -0.45 6.51 -1.67
C TYR A 79 -0.42 7.60 -0.60
N ILE A 80 -1.12 8.72 -0.78
CA ILE A 80 -1.23 9.75 0.26
C ILE A 80 -1.87 9.18 1.54
N ARG A 81 -2.97 8.41 1.41
CA ARG A 81 -3.65 7.79 2.56
C ARG A 81 -2.80 6.71 3.22
N LEU A 82 -2.03 5.94 2.44
CA LEU A 82 -1.05 4.99 2.98
C LEU A 82 0.04 5.68 3.78
N GLN A 83 0.65 6.74 3.25
CA GLN A 83 1.69 7.48 3.96
C GLN A 83 1.17 8.11 5.24
N TRP A 84 -0.08 8.60 5.23
CA TRP A 84 -0.74 9.08 6.44
C TRP A 84 -0.95 7.96 7.47
N SER A 85 -1.43 6.80 7.04
CA SER A 85 -1.59 5.62 7.90
C SER A 85 -0.27 5.16 8.52
N ALA A 86 0.79 5.13 7.71
CA ALA A 86 2.12 4.66 8.10
C ALA A 86 2.69 5.40 9.31
N ILE A 87 2.35 6.69 9.50
CA ILE A 87 2.74 7.45 10.70
C ILE A 87 2.31 6.71 11.97
N THR A 88 1.10 6.16 12.00
CA THR A 88 0.58 5.45 13.17
C THR A 88 1.15 4.05 13.34
N LYS A 89 1.67 3.45 12.27
CA LYS A 89 2.25 2.11 12.25
C LYS A 89 3.74 2.09 12.58
N LEU A 90 4.45 3.16 12.20
CA LEU A 90 5.88 3.37 12.47
C LEU A 90 6.16 4.10 13.79
N ALA A 91 5.17 4.81 14.34
CA ALA A 91 5.34 5.50 15.60
C ALA A 91 5.50 4.49 16.75
N TYR A 92 6.55 4.65 17.55
CA TYR A 92 6.66 3.93 18.82
C TYR A 92 5.40 4.19 19.65
N PRO A 93 4.72 3.14 20.14
CA PRO A 93 3.55 3.32 20.97
C PRO A 93 3.96 3.86 22.34
N PRO A 94 3.00 4.37 23.14
CA PRO A 94 3.26 4.79 24.51
C PRO A 94 3.99 3.72 25.32
N LYS A 95 4.91 4.13 26.22
CA LYS A 95 5.80 3.23 26.97
C LYS A 95 5.06 2.08 27.65
N ASN A 96 3.88 2.33 28.22
CA ASN A 96 3.04 1.33 28.89
C ASN A 96 2.52 0.25 27.93
N VAL A 97 2.38 0.56 26.63
CA VAL A 97 2.00 -0.40 25.58
C VAL A 97 3.24 -1.10 25.04
N PHE A 98 4.30 -0.36 24.75
CA PHE A 98 5.54 -0.93 24.20
C PHE A 98 6.18 -1.98 25.11
N GLN A 99 6.07 -1.80 26.44
CA GLN A 99 6.54 -2.78 27.43
C GLN A 99 5.76 -4.10 27.42
N LEU A 100 4.59 -4.16 26.77
CA LEU A 100 3.78 -5.37 26.65
C LEU A 100 4.19 -6.23 25.45
N PHE A 101 5.06 -5.73 24.58
CA PHE A 101 5.48 -6.45 23.38
C PHE A 101 6.37 -7.61 23.80
N ASN A 102 6.06 -8.80 23.27
CA ASN A 102 6.99 -9.91 23.34
C ASN A 102 8.16 -9.70 22.35
N LYS A 103 9.19 -10.56 22.44
CA LYS A 103 10.39 -10.45 21.59
C LYS A 103 10.06 -10.48 20.09
N GLU A 104 9.16 -11.35 19.67
CA GLU A 104 8.76 -11.47 18.26
C GLU A 104 8.02 -10.22 17.77
N GLN A 105 7.14 -9.65 18.60
CA GLN A 105 6.43 -8.42 18.29
C GLN A 105 7.37 -7.22 18.17
N MET A 106 8.39 -7.11 19.03
CA MET A 106 9.41 -6.08 18.88
C MET A 106 10.20 -6.25 17.58
N GLU A 107 10.64 -7.48 17.27
CA GLU A 107 11.37 -7.74 16.02
C GLU A 107 10.51 -7.46 14.77
N LYS A 108 9.21 -7.77 14.82
CA LYS A 108 8.28 -7.49 13.73
C LYS A 108 7.97 -5.99 13.60
N PHE A 109 7.88 -5.25 14.70
CA PHE A 109 7.73 -3.80 14.69
C PHE A 109 8.95 -3.11 14.05
N GLU A 110 10.17 -3.47 14.46
CA GLU A 110 11.42 -2.86 13.96
C GLU A 110 11.72 -3.16 12.48
N ARG A 111 10.99 -4.09 11.86
CA ARG A 111 11.12 -4.44 10.43
C ARG A 111 10.05 -3.81 9.54
N PHE A 112 9.04 -3.17 10.13
CA PHE A 112 7.97 -2.49 9.40
C PHE A 112 8.49 -1.22 8.71
#